data_AF-A0A1X9NIZ0-F1
#
_entry.id   AF-A0A1X9NIZ0-F1
#
_cell.length_a   1.000
_cell.length_b   1.000
_cell.length_c   1.000
_cell.angle_alpha   90.00
_cell.angle_beta   90.00
_cell.angle_gamma   90.00
#
_symmetry.space_group_name_H-M   'P 1'
#
loop_
_entity.id
_entity.type
_entity.pdbx_description
1 polymer ?
#
loop_
_entity_poly.entity_id
_entity_poly.type
_entity_poly.pdbx_seq_one_letter_code
_entity_poly.pdbx_strand_id
1 'polypeptide(L)'
;MPTDKLFANTPNIPWLDSFIYGLMGLVVVLAILLLLAGRGKDTRVYDAKLAWLRAWIYFSACWIISWATGVLPVLLSSPLLNPEHLTELSWQAFMVVGWAVVLFGYLYIWPKGTVTYNRKLYPLSTLVLGVVWGLSEAQLFLSFWAIGESFIDRTWLIALFTYLLVSMSNGPLHFFYWDRYVSPDHNIYEWNMKKVGLAHNPTLIVALIYLSVWGIYGCISCGRLLDY
;
A
#
# COMPACT_ATOMS: atom_id res chain seq x y z
N MET A 1 7.75 13.72 24.31
CA MET A 1 8.72 13.95 23.23
C MET A 1 8.13 15.01 22.32
N PRO A 2 8.93 15.98 21.84
CA PRO A 2 8.44 16.99 20.91
C PRO A 2 7.80 16.30 19.72
N THR A 3 6.58 16.72 19.43
CA THR A 3 5.67 16.19 18.41
C THR A 3 6.07 16.75 17.04
N ASP A 4 7.24 16.37 16.56
CA ASP A 4 7.62 16.72 15.19
C ASP A 4 6.75 15.88 14.26
N LYS A 5 5.71 16.54 13.71
CA LYS A 5 4.83 15.96 12.71
C LYS A 5 5.67 15.59 11.50
N LEU A 6 5.69 14.30 11.16
CA LEU A 6 6.56 13.73 10.15
C LEU A 6 6.35 14.36 8.77
N PHE A 7 5.11 14.75 8.45
CA PHE A 7 4.74 15.27 7.14
C PHE A 7 4.46 16.78 7.11
N ALA A 8 4.67 17.49 8.23
CA ALA A 8 4.40 18.94 8.29
C ALA A 8 5.37 19.79 7.47
N ASN A 9 6.61 19.31 7.27
CA ASN A 9 7.65 20.02 6.54
C ASN A 9 7.91 19.34 5.19
N THR A 10 7.02 19.56 4.24
CA THR A 10 7.13 18.97 2.91
C THR A 10 8.26 19.61 2.10
N PRO A 11 9.27 18.85 1.65
CA PRO A 11 10.35 19.41 0.85
C PRO A 11 9.85 19.75 -0.56
N ASN A 12 10.35 20.86 -1.09
CA ASN A 12 10.10 21.23 -2.48
C ASN A 12 11.04 20.44 -3.41
N ILE A 13 10.46 19.59 -4.26
CA ILE A 13 11.19 18.79 -5.25
C ILE A 13 10.77 19.28 -6.65
N PRO A 14 11.60 20.06 -7.37
CA PRO A 14 11.16 20.82 -8.55
C PRO A 14 10.52 20.03 -9.70
N TRP A 15 10.92 18.76 -9.90
CA TRP A 15 10.39 17.92 -10.97
C TRP A 15 9.11 17.18 -10.57
N LEU A 16 8.79 17.13 -9.27
CA LEU A 16 7.74 16.27 -8.75
C LEU A 16 6.35 16.70 -9.23
N ASP A 17 6.09 18.00 -9.26
CA ASP A 17 4.80 18.53 -9.74
C ASP A 17 4.55 18.16 -11.21
N SER A 18 5.59 18.25 -12.05
CA SER A 18 5.49 17.86 -13.47
C SER A 18 5.18 16.37 -13.61
N PHE A 19 5.81 15.52 -12.80
CA PHE A 19 5.51 14.09 -12.76
C PHE A 19 4.06 13.82 -12.34
N ILE A 20 3.56 14.53 -11.33
CA ILE A 20 2.18 14.39 -10.84
C ILE A 20 1.16 14.87 -11.87
N TYR A 21 1.41 15.98 -12.56
CA TYR A 21 0.55 16.42 -13.66
C TYR A 21 0.51 15.39 -14.80
N GLY A 22 1.64 14.73 -15.08
CA GLY A 22 1.68 13.58 -15.98
C GLY A 22 0.78 12.43 -15.51
N LEU A 23 0.83 12.07 -14.23
CA LEU A 23 -0.04 11.05 -13.64
C LEU A 23 -1.52 11.43 -13.69
N MET A 24 -1.87 12.69 -13.42
CA MET A 24 -3.24 13.18 -13.56
C MET A 24 -3.75 13.05 -15.00
N GLY A 25 -2.92 13.44 -15.98
CA GLY A 25 -3.22 13.24 -17.41
C GLY A 25 -3.41 11.76 -17.75
N LEU A 26 -2.54 10.88 -17.22
CA LEU A 26 -2.66 9.43 -17.39
C LEU A 26 -3.99 8.90 -16.81
N VAL A 27 -4.40 9.33 -15.62
CA VAL A 27 -5.69 8.93 -15.02
C VAL A 27 -6.86 9.30 -15.94
N VAL A 28 -6.86 10.51 -16.50
CA VAL A 28 -7.90 10.95 -17.44
C VAL A 28 -7.94 10.05 -18.67
N VAL A 29 -6.78 9.76 -19.27
CA VAL A 29 -6.70 8.86 -20.43
C VAL A 29 -7.19 7.46 -20.09
N LEU A 30 -6.75 6.88 -18.97
CA LEU A 30 -7.16 5.55 -18.53
C LEU A 30 -8.66 5.48 -18.23
N ALA A 31 -9.23 6.54 -17.63
CA ALA A 31 -10.66 6.63 -17.37
C ALA A 31 -11.47 6.68 -18.68
N ILE A 32 -11.03 7.47 -19.66
CA ILE A 32 -11.65 7.51 -21.00
C ILE A 32 -11.58 6.12 -21.64
N LEU A 33 -10.42 5.47 -21.61
CA LEU A 33 -10.24 4.11 -22.15
C LEU A 33 -11.12 3.09 -21.44
N LEU A 34 -11.27 3.19 -20.11
CA LEU A 34 -12.13 2.32 -19.32
C LEU A 34 -13.60 2.46 -19.74
N LEU A 35 -14.06 3.70 -19.91
CA LEU A 35 -15.42 3.98 -20.38
C LEU A 35 -15.66 3.47 -21.80
N LEU A 36 -14.72 3.72 -22.72
CA LEU A 36 -14.84 3.28 -24.11
C LEU A 36 -14.79 1.75 -24.23
N ALA A 37 -13.83 1.10 -23.58
CA ALA A 37 -13.67 -0.35 -23.62
C ALA A 37 -14.76 -1.10 -22.83
N GLY A 38 -15.41 -0.44 -21.88
CA GLY A 38 -16.52 -0.99 -21.09
C GLY A 38 -17.88 -0.92 -21.79
N ARG A 39 -18.02 -0.13 -22.87
CA ARG A 39 -19.29 -0.01 -23.60
C ARG A 39 -19.77 -1.36 -24.11
N GLY A 40 -21.02 -1.72 -23.76
CA GLY A 40 -21.66 -2.95 -24.21
C GLY A 40 -21.14 -4.22 -23.55
N LYS A 41 -20.23 -4.14 -22.56
CA LYS A 41 -19.75 -5.31 -21.82
C LYS A 41 -20.62 -5.59 -20.60
N ASP A 42 -20.85 -6.88 -20.33
CA ASP A 42 -21.48 -7.32 -19.10
C ASP A 42 -20.49 -7.18 -17.94
N THR A 43 -20.78 -6.29 -16.99
CA THR A 43 -19.93 -6.02 -15.82
C THR A 43 -19.86 -7.17 -14.82
N ARG A 44 -20.64 -8.24 -15.02
CA ARG A 44 -20.59 -9.47 -14.21
C ARG A 44 -19.54 -10.46 -14.70
N VAL A 45 -19.06 -10.29 -15.94
CA VAL A 45 -18.04 -11.16 -16.54
C VAL A 45 -16.69 -10.49 -16.40
N TYR A 46 -15.70 -11.25 -15.92
CA TYR A 46 -14.34 -10.75 -15.78
C TYR A 46 -13.74 -10.41 -17.16
N ASP A 47 -13.16 -9.21 -17.25
CA ASP A 47 -12.41 -8.76 -18.42
C ASP A 47 -11.05 -8.23 -17.98
N ALA A 48 -9.99 -8.92 -18.42
CA ALA A 48 -8.63 -8.59 -18.03
C ALA A 48 -8.21 -7.17 -18.46
N LYS A 49 -8.66 -6.69 -19.63
CA LYS A 49 -8.28 -5.34 -20.09
C LYS A 49 -8.89 -4.28 -19.19
N LEU A 50 -10.17 -4.43 -18.84
CA LEU A 50 -10.84 -3.51 -17.92
C LEU A 50 -10.27 -3.60 -16.51
N ALA A 51 -9.92 -4.80 -16.04
CA ALA A 51 -9.26 -5.01 -14.76
C ALA A 51 -7.94 -4.22 -14.66
N TRP A 52 -7.10 -4.30 -15.68
CA TRP A 52 -5.83 -3.58 -15.72
C TRP A 52 -6.01 -2.06 -15.78
N LEU A 53 -6.98 -1.56 -16.54
CA LEU A 53 -7.30 -0.12 -16.54
C LEU A 53 -7.69 0.37 -15.15
N ARG A 54 -8.52 -0.40 -14.42
CA ARG A 54 -8.91 -0.08 -13.04
C ARG A 54 -7.72 -0.10 -12.08
N ALA A 55 -6.85 -1.11 -12.18
CA ALA A 55 -5.66 -1.21 -11.35
C ALA A 55 -4.73 0.00 -11.54
N TRP A 56 -4.44 0.39 -12.78
CA TRP A 56 -3.58 1.54 -13.06
C TRP A 56 -4.19 2.89 -12.65
N ILE A 57 -5.51 3.05 -12.75
CA ILE A 57 -6.21 4.21 -12.18
C ILE A 57 -6.02 4.25 -10.67
N TYR A 58 -6.22 3.12 -9.99
CA TYR A 58 -6.04 3.02 -8.54
C TYR A 58 -4.60 3.36 -8.12
N PHE A 59 -3.59 2.75 -8.73
CA PHE A 59 -2.19 3.05 -8.42
C PHE A 59 -1.87 4.54 -8.62
N SER A 60 -2.29 5.11 -9.75
CA SER A 60 -2.07 6.54 -10.02
C SER A 60 -2.76 7.44 -8.99
N ALA A 61 -3.99 7.10 -8.58
CA ALA A 61 -4.71 7.85 -7.56
C ALA A 61 -4.00 7.81 -6.20
N CYS A 62 -3.47 6.66 -5.79
CA CYS A 62 -2.68 6.56 -4.56
C CYS A 62 -1.46 7.49 -4.58
N TRP A 63 -0.73 7.56 -5.70
CA TRP A 63 0.44 8.43 -5.83
C TRP A 63 0.08 9.91 -5.84
N ILE A 64 -1.04 10.28 -6.47
CA ILE A 64 -1.56 11.66 -6.45
C ILE A 64 -1.97 12.07 -5.02
N ILE A 65 -2.67 11.20 -4.28
CA ILE A 65 -3.04 11.43 -2.88
C ILE A 65 -1.79 11.56 -2.00
N SER A 66 -0.80 10.70 -2.22
CA SER A 66 0.50 10.74 -1.52
C SER A 66 1.22 12.06 -1.73
N TRP A 67 1.21 12.61 -2.95
CA TRP A 67 1.75 13.93 -3.21
C TRP A 67 0.93 15.03 -2.53
N ALA A 68 -0.40 14.99 -2.65
CA ALA A 68 -1.29 16.02 -2.09
C ALA A 68 -1.22 16.10 -0.56
N THR A 69 -0.90 14.99 0.12
CA THR A 69 -0.72 14.93 1.58
C THR A 69 0.72 15.19 2.03
N GLY A 70 1.66 15.43 1.10
CA GLY A 70 3.07 15.66 1.40
C GLY A 70 3.89 14.39 1.69
N VAL A 71 3.28 13.20 1.59
CA VAL A 71 3.95 11.92 1.83
C VAL A 71 5.00 11.62 0.76
N LEU A 72 4.64 11.68 -0.53
CA LEU A 72 5.56 11.37 -1.63
C LEU A 72 6.86 12.19 -1.59
N PRO A 73 6.83 13.54 -1.49
CA PRO A 73 8.05 14.32 -1.38
C PRO A 73 8.87 14.00 -0.12
N VAL A 74 8.24 13.77 1.03
CA VAL A 74 8.97 13.33 2.24
C VAL A 74 9.67 11.99 2.00
N LEU A 75 8.98 11.01 1.41
CA LEU A 75 9.56 9.70 1.08
C LEU A 75 10.76 9.80 0.12
N LEU A 76 10.68 10.65 -0.90
CA LEU A 76 11.76 10.82 -1.88
C LEU A 76 12.98 11.56 -1.33
N SER A 77 12.79 12.35 -0.28
CA SER A 77 13.84 13.14 0.37
C SER A 77 14.45 12.46 1.60
N SER A 78 13.75 11.48 2.17
CA SER A 78 14.13 10.81 3.40
C SER A 78 15.03 9.60 3.12
N PRO A 79 16.04 9.32 3.95
CA PRO A 79 16.83 8.12 3.79
C PRO A 79 15.95 6.88 4.03
N LEU A 80 16.18 5.82 3.25
CA LEU A 80 15.45 4.56 3.40
C LEU A 80 15.67 3.91 4.78
N LEU A 81 16.86 4.11 5.35
CA LEU A 81 17.26 3.68 6.67
C LEU A 81 17.84 4.89 7.40
N ASN A 82 17.39 5.15 8.63
CA ASN A 82 18.03 6.16 9.48
C ASN A 82 19.33 5.55 10.07
N PRO A 83 20.53 6.05 9.72
CA PRO A 83 21.79 5.53 10.24
C PRO A 83 21.91 5.61 11.76
N GLU A 84 21.20 6.54 12.39
CA GLU A 84 21.25 6.79 13.83
C GLU A 84 20.74 5.59 14.65
N HIS A 85 19.77 4.84 14.12
CA HIS A 85 19.17 3.69 14.80
C HIS A 85 19.85 2.36 14.46
N LEU A 86 20.82 2.35 13.54
CA LEU A 86 21.47 1.09 13.10
C LEU A 86 22.22 0.37 14.22
N THR A 87 22.66 1.09 15.26
CA THR A 87 23.36 0.52 16.42
C THR A 87 22.43 0.23 17.60
N GLU A 88 21.15 0.60 17.52
CA GLU A 88 20.18 0.38 18.58
C GLU A 88 19.67 -1.06 18.56
N LEU A 89 19.91 -1.80 19.65
CA LEU A 89 19.48 -3.20 19.76
C LEU A 89 17.95 -3.36 19.66
N SER A 90 17.19 -2.41 20.22
CA SER A 90 15.73 -2.40 20.13
C SER A 90 15.23 -2.29 18.69
N TRP A 91 15.83 -1.38 17.91
CA TRP A 91 15.54 -1.22 16.49
C TRP A 91 15.88 -2.49 15.71
N GLN A 92 17.10 -3.01 15.88
CA GLN A 92 17.55 -4.23 15.20
C GLN A 92 16.64 -5.43 15.51
N ALA A 93 16.32 -5.65 16.79
CA ALA A 93 15.46 -6.74 17.22
C ALA A 93 14.05 -6.61 16.61
N PHE A 94 13.49 -5.40 16.61
CA PHE A 94 12.20 -5.14 16.01
C PHE A 94 12.25 -5.32 14.48
N MET A 95 13.41 -5.13 13.83
CA MET A 95 13.59 -5.26 12.38
C MET A 95 13.55 -6.72 11.98
N VAL A 96 14.24 -7.55 12.76
CA VAL A 96 14.17 -9.00 12.63
C VAL A 96 12.75 -9.50 12.84
N VAL A 97 12.05 -9.01 13.88
CA VAL A 97 10.63 -9.37 14.12
C VAL A 97 9.74 -8.94 12.96
N GLY A 98 9.92 -7.72 12.43
CA GLY A 98 9.12 -7.22 11.31
C GLY A 98 9.33 -8.03 10.03
N TRP A 99 10.58 -8.35 9.71
CA TRP A 99 10.87 -9.26 8.60
C TRP A 99 10.28 -10.66 8.84
N ALA A 100 10.38 -11.21 10.04
CA ALA A 100 9.78 -12.51 10.35
C ALA A 100 8.26 -12.50 10.15
N VAL A 101 7.57 -11.45 10.60
CA VAL A 101 6.12 -11.27 10.41
C VAL A 101 5.76 -11.15 8.94
N VAL A 102 6.49 -10.35 8.16
CA VAL A 102 6.26 -10.21 6.71
C VAL A 102 6.54 -11.52 5.98
N LEU A 103 7.68 -12.15 6.20
CA LEU A 103 8.03 -13.41 5.53
C LEU A 103 7.04 -14.53 5.90
N PHE A 104 6.64 -14.62 7.17
CA PHE A 104 5.63 -15.59 7.58
C PHE A 104 4.26 -15.30 6.95
N GLY A 105 3.80 -14.05 7.02
CA GLY A 105 2.53 -13.63 6.45
C GLY A 105 2.45 -13.91 4.94
N TYR A 106 3.51 -13.58 4.20
CA TYR A 106 3.47 -13.58 2.75
C TYR A 106 4.09 -14.80 2.07
N LEU A 107 5.04 -15.51 2.70
CA LEU A 107 5.56 -16.77 2.14
C LEU A 107 4.83 -18.01 2.67
N TYR A 108 4.18 -17.93 3.84
CA TYR A 108 3.54 -19.09 4.45
C TYR A 108 2.02 -18.98 4.55
N ILE A 109 1.49 -17.85 5.02
CA ILE A 109 0.03 -17.67 5.12
C ILE A 109 -0.57 -17.35 3.75
N TRP A 110 0.05 -16.45 2.98
CA TRP A 110 -0.52 -15.97 1.72
C TRP A 110 -0.76 -17.08 0.68
N PRO A 111 0.18 -18.02 0.42
CA PRO A 111 -0.08 -19.08 -0.56
C PRO A 111 -1.23 -20.00 -0.16
N LYS A 112 -1.55 -20.10 1.14
CA LYS A 112 -2.67 -20.91 1.61
C LYS A 112 -3.99 -20.26 1.21
N GLY A 113 -4.73 -20.98 0.39
CA GLY A 113 -5.98 -20.50 -0.15
C GLY A 113 -5.83 -19.50 -1.30
N THR A 114 -4.63 -19.28 -1.85
CA THR A 114 -4.50 -18.66 -3.19
C THR A 114 -4.67 -19.73 -4.25
N VAL A 115 -5.60 -19.54 -5.18
CA VAL A 115 -5.85 -20.50 -6.26
C VAL A 115 -5.03 -20.14 -7.50
N THR A 116 -4.17 -21.06 -7.92
CA THR A 116 -3.29 -20.85 -9.09
C THR A 116 -3.87 -21.39 -10.38
N TYR A 117 -4.85 -22.31 -10.31
CA TYR A 117 -5.47 -23.00 -11.47
C TYR A 117 -4.44 -23.57 -12.45
N ASN A 118 -3.29 -24.04 -11.95
CA ASN A 118 -2.15 -24.51 -12.76
C ASN A 118 -1.66 -23.47 -13.80
N ARG A 119 -1.95 -22.18 -13.61
CA ARG A 119 -1.45 -21.10 -14.45
C ARG A 119 0.07 -21.01 -14.30
N LYS A 120 0.74 -20.70 -15.41
CA LYS A 120 2.18 -20.44 -15.42
C LYS A 120 2.50 -19.22 -14.56
N LEU A 121 3.50 -19.35 -13.69
CA LEU A 121 4.04 -18.22 -12.92
C LEU A 121 4.95 -17.36 -13.81
N TYR A 122 4.75 -16.05 -13.77
CA TYR A 122 5.56 -15.07 -14.48
C TYR A 122 6.29 -14.18 -13.46
N PRO A 123 7.43 -14.64 -12.91
CA PRO A 123 8.03 -14.06 -11.70
C PRO A 123 8.40 -12.59 -11.86
N LEU A 124 8.87 -12.17 -13.05
CA LEU A 124 9.21 -10.77 -13.28
C LEU A 124 7.98 -9.86 -13.27
N SER A 125 6.92 -10.24 -13.97
CA SER A 125 5.66 -9.46 -14.02
C SER A 125 5.01 -9.41 -12.64
N THR A 126 5.00 -10.55 -11.95
CA THR A 126 4.57 -10.70 -10.55
C THR A 126 5.33 -9.72 -9.64
N LEU A 127 6.67 -9.69 -9.72
CA LEU A 127 7.50 -8.82 -8.90
C LEU A 127 7.21 -7.34 -9.18
N VAL A 128 7.19 -6.94 -10.47
CA VAL A 128 6.92 -5.55 -10.84
C VAL A 128 5.55 -5.11 -10.34
N LEU A 129 4.52 -5.96 -10.50
CA LEU A 129 3.19 -5.65 -10.01
C LEU A 129 3.16 -5.54 -8.48
N GLY A 130 3.78 -6.48 -7.78
CA GLY A 130 3.86 -6.48 -6.32
C GLY A 130 4.55 -5.21 -5.80
N VAL A 131 5.62 -4.76 -6.45
CA VAL A 131 6.30 -3.50 -6.12
C VAL A 131 5.39 -2.30 -6.34
N VAL A 132 4.81 -2.17 -7.54
CA VAL A 132 3.97 -1.01 -7.89
C VAL A 132 2.76 -0.92 -6.97
N TRP A 133 2.09 -2.05 -6.73
CA TRP A 133 0.99 -2.11 -5.79
C TRP A 133 1.45 -1.75 -4.39
N GLY A 134 2.44 -2.48 -3.85
CA GLY A 134 2.90 -2.31 -2.47
C GLY A 134 3.30 -0.87 -2.18
N LEU A 135 4.02 -0.23 -3.10
CA LEU A 135 4.38 1.19 -2.99
C LEU A 135 3.16 2.11 -3.07
N SER A 136 2.19 1.83 -3.96
CA SER A 136 0.98 2.65 -4.08
C SER A 136 0.16 2.60 -2.79
N GLU A 137 -0.05 1.42 -2.25
CA GLU A 137 -0.88 1.23 -1.06
C GLU A 137 -0.18 1.70 0.22
N ALA A 138 1.13 1.45 0.36
CA ALA A 138 1.90 1.97 1.48
C ALA A 138 1.84 3.50 1.55
N GLN A 139 1.93 4.17 0.40
CA GLN A 139 1.78 5.61 0.30
C GLN A 139 0.36 6.10 0.65
N LEU A 140 -0.68 5.38 0.23
CA LEU A 140 -2.06 5.68 0.63
C LEU A 140 -2.23 5.58 2.16
N PHE A 141 -1.64 4.56 2.79
CA PHE A 141 -1.72 4.37 4.23
C PHE A 141 -0.97 5.46 4.99
N LEU A 142 0.21 5.84 4.51
CA LEU A 142 0.95 6.99 5.02
C LEU A 142 0.18 8.30 4.84
N SER A 143 -0.64 8.42 3.78
CA SER A 143 -1.50 9.60 3.58
C SER A 143 -2.55 9.72 4.68
N PHE A 144 -3.10 8.60 5.19
CA PHE A 144 -3.97 8.63 6.36
C PHE A 144 -3.22 9.08 7.62
N TRP A 145 -1.98 8.66 7.80
CA TRP A 145 -1.14 9.16 8.90
C TRP A 145 -0.92 10.67 8.79
N ALA A 146 -0.50 11.16 7.62
CA ALA A 146 -0.26 12.59 7.37
C ALA A 146 -1.54 13.44 7.63
N ILE A 147 -2.70 12.92 7.23
CA ILE A 147 -3.99 13.54 7.55
C ILE A 147 -4.21 13.57 9.07
N GLY A 148 -3.96 12.46 9.78
CA GLY A 148 -4.07 12.41 11.24
C GLY A 148 -3.16 13.42 11.94
N GLU A 149 -1.93 13.61 11.48
CA GLU A 149 -1.00 14.62 12.00
C GLU A 149 -1.56 16.05 11.89
N SER A 150 -2.44 16.33 10.93
CA SER A 150 -2.99 17.69 10.78
C SER A 150 -3.90 18.12 11.94
N PHE A 151 -4.48 17.18 12.69
CA PHE A 151 -5.42 17.48 13.79
C PHE A 151 -5.25 16.64 15.07
N ILE A 152 -4.31 15.69 15.13
CA ILE A 152 -4.01 14.87 16.32
C ILE A 152 -2.56 15.11 16.74
N ASP A 153 -2.35 15.44 18.02
CA ASP A 153 -1.00 15.70 18.54
C ASP A 153 -0.29 14.45 19.10
N ARG A 154 -1.04 13.45 19.57
CA ARG A 154 -0.46 12.25 20.19
C ARG A 154 -0.18 11.18 19.14
N THR A 155 1.08 10.80 18.96
CA THR A 155 1.53 9.79 17.97
C THR A 155 0.74 8.48 18.04
N TRP A 156 0.50 7.95 19.24
CA TRP A 156 -0.26 6.69 19.37
C TRP A 156 -1.74 6.82 18.93
N LEU A 157 -2.33 8.02 19.06
CA LEU A 157 -3.68 8.30 18.53
C LEU A 157 -3.65 8.42 17.01
N ILE A 158 -2.60 9.00 16.41
CA ILE A 158 -2.40 9.01 14.95
C ILE A 158 -2.24 7.57 14.44
N ALA A 159 -1.47 6.72 15.13
CA ALA A 159 -1.31 5.32 14.79
C ALA A 159 -2.63 4.55 14.86
N LEU A 160 -3.42 4.75 15.91
CA LEU A 160 -4.75 4.15 16.03
C LEU A 160 -5.71 4.65 14.94
N PHE A 161 -5.72 5.95 14.67
CA PHE A 161 -6.50 6.56 13.58
C PHE A 161 -6.14 5.95 12.23
N THR A 162 -4.84 5.85 11.94
CA THR A 162 -4.32 5.25 10.71
C THR A 162 -4.72 3.79 10.61
N TYR A 163 -4.52 3.00 11.67
CA TYR A 163 -4.92 1.60 11.72
C TYR A 163 -6.40 1.41 11.40
N LEU A 164 -7.28 2.20 12.03
CA LEU A 164 -8.72 2.11 11.81
C LEU A 164 -9.09 2.46 10.37
N LEU A 165 -8.55 3.56 9.81
CA LEU A 165 -8.82 3.93 8.43
C LEU A 165 -8.33 2.87 7.44
N VAL A 166 -7.10 2.36 7.62
CA VAL A 166 -6.57 1.29 6.79
C VAL A 166 -7.44 0.04 6.87
N SER A 167 -7.78 -0.42 8.07
CA SER A 167 -8.62 -1.61 8.24
C SER A 167 -10.02 -1.41 7.64
N MET A 168 -10.61 -0.22 7.80
CA MET A 168 -11.95 0.10 7.29
C MET A 168 -11.98 0.36 5.78
N SER A 169 -10.93 0.91 5.19
CA SER A 169 -10.89 1.17 3.75
C SER A 169 -10.55 -0.11 2.99
N ASN A 170 -9.62 -0.90 3.51
CA ASN A 170 -9.01 -1.96 2.72
C ASN A 170 -9.90 -3.19 2.58
N GLY A 171 -10.57 -3.62 3.65
CA GLY A 171 -11.50 -4.75 3.59
C GLY A 171 -12.62 -4.54 2.56
N PRO A 172 -13.39 -3.43 2.66
CA PRO A 172 -14.43 -3.10 1.68
C PRO A 172 -13.89 -2.84 0.27
N LEU A 173 -12.76 -2.14 0.11
CA LEU A 173 -12.16 -1.91 -1.20
C LEU A 173 -11.79 -3.24 -1.88
N HIS A 174 -11.14 -4.14 -1.14
CA HIS A 174 -10.80 -5.46 -1.67
C HIS A 174 -12.06 -6.24 -2.00
N PHE A 175 -13.01 -6.37 -1.06
CA PHE A 175 -14.17 -7.21 -1.22
C PHE A 175 -15.15 -6.71 -2.29
N PHE A 176 -15.52 -5.42 -2.27
CA PHE A 176 -16.55 -4.87 -3.16
C PHE A 176 -16.01 -4.44 -4.52
N TYR A 177 -14.72 -4.13 -4.62
CA TYR A 177 -14.14 -3.60 -5.85
C TYR A 177 -13.02 -4.49 -6.42
N TRP A 178 -11.98 -4.76 -5.65
CA TRP A 178 -10.80 -5.46 -6.17
C TRP A 178 -11.10 -6.90 -6.57
N ASP A 179 -11.67 -7.68 -5.67
CA ASP A 179 -12.03 -9.09 -5.84
C ASP A 179 -13.17 -9.26 -6.85
N ARG A 180 -13.90 -8.19 -7.16
CA ARG A 180 -14.97 -8.22 -8.16
C ARG A 180 -14.50 -7.82 -9.55
N TYR A 181 -13.72 -6.76 -9.65
CA TYR A 181 -13.44 -6.10 -10.94
C TYR A 181 -11.99 -6.17 -11.40
N VAL A 182 -11.06 -6.55 -10.52
CA VAL A 182 -9.61 -6.53 -10.80
C VAL A 182 -9.01 -7.93 -10.72
N SER A 183 -9.28 -8.67 -9.66
CA SER A 183 -8.73 -10.02 -9.47
C SER A 183 -9.78 -10.98 -8.88
N PRO A 184 -10.81 -11.36 -9.67
CA PRO A 184 -11.80 -12.32 -9.19
C PRO A 184 -11.21 -13.71 -9.01
N ASP A 185 -11.79 -14.43 -8.05
CA ASP A 185 -11.50 -15.84 -7.76
C ASP A 185 -10.01 -16.13 -7.56
N HIS A 186 -9.25 -15.21 -6.95
CA HIS A 186 -7.83 -15.46 -6.64
C HIS A 186 -7.64 -16.10 -5.26
N ASN A 187 -8.64 -16.05 -4.39
CA ASN A 187 -8.62 -16.63 -3.05
C ASN A 187 -9.83 -17.51 -2.75
N ILE A 188 -9.60 -18.56 -1.95
CA ILE A 188 -10.64 -19.33 -1.28
C ILE A 188 -11.19 -18.49 -0.11
N TYR A 189 -12.52 -18.34 -0.05
CA TYR A 189 -13.21 -17.44 0.89
C TYR A 189 -12.80 -17.65 2.36
N GLU A 190 -12.65 -18.89 2.81
CA GLU A 190 -12.27 -19.24 4.20
C GLU A 190 -10.86 -18.75 4.58
N TRP A 191 -9.99 -18.52 3.59
CA TRP A 191 -8.64 -18.02 3.82
C TRP A 191 -8.57 -16.50 3.83
N ASN A 192 -9.55 -15.77 3.28
CA ASN A 192 -9.53 -14.30 3.24
C ASN A 192 -9.41 -13.68 4.64
N MET A 193 -10.29 -14.07 5.57
CA MET A 193 -10.23 -13.56 6.95
C MET A 193 -8.95 -13.97 7.68
N LYS A 194 -8.42 -15.16 7.38
CA LYS A 194 -7.15 -15.63 7.95
C LYS A 194 -5.97 -14.81 7.43
N LYS A 195 -5.92 -14.47 6.14
CA LYS A 195 -4.89 -13.61 5.55
C LYS A 195 -4.94 -12.20 6.14
N VAL A 196 -6.13 -11.64 6.33
CA VAL A 196 -6.30 -10.36 7.02
C VAL A 196 -5.74 -10.42 8.46
N GLY A 197 -6.17 -11.42 9.24
CA GLY A 197 -5.79 -11.52 10.65
C GLY A 197 -4.33 -11.96 10.90
N LEU A 198 -3.74 -12.76 10.01
CA LEU A 198 -2.44 -13.40 10.23
C LEU A 198 -1.31 -12.84 9.34
N ALA A 199 -1.62 -12.10 8.28
CA ALA A 199 -0.63 -11.43 7.44
C ALA A 199 -0.80 -9.91 7.50
N HIS A 200 -1.92 -9.36 7.06
CA HIS A 200 -2.08 -7.91 6.93
C HIS A 200 -2.05 -7.16 8.27
N ASN A 201 -2.89 -7.55 9.24
CA ASN A 201 -2.96 -6.85 10.52
C ASN A 201 -1.63 -6.90 11.30
N PRO A 202 -0.96 -8.06 11.44
CA PRO A 202 0.36 -8.11 12.08
C PRO A 202 1.39 -7.22 11.39
N THR A 203 1.47 -7.25 10.05
CA THR A 203 2.39 -6.39 9.29
C THR A 203 2.08 -4.92 9.50
N LEU A 204 0.80 -4.52 9.46
CA LEU A 204 0.39 -3.14 9.67
C LEU A 204 0.72 -2.66 11.10
N ILE A 205 0.44 -3.47 12.12
CA ILE A 205 0.74 -3.13 13.52
C ILE A 205 2.24 -2.92 13.70
N VAL A 206 3.05 -3.84 13.20
CA VAL A 206 4.52 -3.70 13.26
C VAL A 206 4.97 -2.45 12.55
N ALA A 207 4.45 -2.17 11.35
CA ALA A 207 4.85 -1.00 10.58
C ALA A 207 4.45 0.32 11.26
N LEU A 208 3.28 0.37 11.90
CA LEU A 208 2.84 1.53 12.68
C LEU A 208 3.66 1.73 13.96
N ILE A 209 4.06 0.66 14.65
CA ILE A 209 5.00 0.76 15.78
C ILE A 209 6.34 1.32 15.28
N TYR A 210 6.81 0.83 14.13
CA TYR A 210 8.02 1.32 13.49
C TYR A 210 8.00 2.83 13.24
N LEU A 211 6.93 3.28 12.60
CA LEU A 211 6.71 4.68 12.29
C LEU A 211 6.57 5.52 13.57
N SER A 212 5.86 5.01 14.58
CA SER A 212 5.60 5.73 15.83
C SER A 212 6.84 5.90 16.71
N VAL A 213 7.73 4.90 16.74
CA VAL A 213 8.88 4.87 17.66
C VAL A 213 10.14 5.46 17.02
N TRP A 214 10.39 5.17 15.74
CA TRP A 214 11.63 5.56 15.05
C TRP A 214 11.41 6.51 13.87
N GLY A 215 10.17 6.85 13.51
CA GLY A 215 9.90 7.79 12.40
C GLY A 215 10.36 7.29 11.02
N ILE A 216 10.56 5.98 10.85
CA ILE A 216 11.06 5.39 9.59
C ILE A 216 9.90 5.03 8.67
N TYR A 217 9.93 5.60 7.47
CA TYR A 217 8.86 5.47 6.47
C TYR A 217 8.93 4.18 5.65
N GLY A 218 10.14 3.61 5.45
CA GLY A 218 10.39 2.51 4.51
C GLY A 218 9.83 1.13 4.91
N CYS A 219 9.49 0.94 6.18
CA CYS A 219 8.98 -0.35 6.68
C CYS A 219 7.52 -0.63 6.28
N ILE A 220 6.73 0.40 5.93
CA ILE A 220 5.31 0.23 5.56
C ILE A 220 5.16 -0.43 4.18
N SER A 221 6.16 -0.31 3.32
CA SER A 221 6.15 -0.86 1.94
C SER A 221 6.61 -2.31 1.78
N CYS A 222 7.25 -2.92 2.79
CA CYS A 222 7.87 -4.25 2.63
C CYS A 222 6.89 -5.43 2.63
N GLY A 223 5.67 -5.26 3.14
CA GLY A 223 4.72 -6.37 3.29
C GLY A 223 4.30 -7.03 1.96
N ARG A 224 3.96 -6.23 0.95
CA ARG A 224 3.17 -6.71 -0.21
C ARG A 224 3.95 -7.11 -1.46
N LEU A 225 5.27 -7.19 -1.37
CA LEU A 225 6.13 -7.61 -2.50
C LEU A 225 5.91 -9.06 -2.95
N LEU A 226 5.09 -9.82 -2.22
CA LEU A 226 4.92 -11.27 -2.34
C LEU A 226 3.45 -11.68 -2.62
N ASP A 227 2.60 -10.74 -3.02
CA ASP A 227 1.17 -11.00 -3.20
C ASP A 227 0.79 -11.82 -4.45
N TYR A 228 1.76 -12.16 -5.32
CA TYR A 228 1.53 -12.79 -6.62
C TYR A 228 2.57 -13.84 -7.01
#